data_AF-A0A172Y4H8-F1
#
_entry.id   AF-A0A172Y4H8-F1
#
_cell.length_a   1.000
_cell.length_b   1.000
_cell.length_c   1.000
_cell.angle_alpha   90.00
_cell.angle_beta   90.00
_cell.angle_gamma   90.00
#
_symmetry.space_group_name_H-M   'P 1'
#
loop_
_entity.id
_entity.type
_entity.pdbx_description
1 polymer ?
#
loop_
_entity_poly.entity_id
_entity_poly.type
_entity_poly.pdbx_seq_one_letter_code
_entity_poly.pdbx_strand_id
1 'polypeptide(L)'
;MVDAAILSQWVVSMGRRDAVGRIAHLLCETATRQGVRESRSNCFGFPLTQNQIADATGMTSVHVNRTLKALRPAATLAGRSVHILDWDRLVGFADFDPTYLQRGVAPGDRLRIAEAD
;
A
#
# COMPACT_ATOMS: atom_id res chain seq x y z
N MET A 1 -0.78 22.63 -1.00
CA MET A 1 -1.39 22.19 0.28
C MET A 1 -2.12 20.85 0.11
N VAL A 2 -1.48 19.86 -0.54
CA VAL A 2 -2.07 18.53 -0.83
C VAL A 2 -1.32 17.41 -0.09
N ASP A 3 -0.06 17.64 0.27
CA ASP A 3 0.77 16.66 0.99
C ASP A 3 0.29 16.41 2.42
N ALA A 4 -0.14 17.44 3.14
CA ALA A 4 -0.57 17.31 4.53
C ALA A 4 -1.83 16.43 4.70
N ALA A 5 -2.75 16.44 3.74
CA ALA A 5 -3.98 15.64 3.83
C ALA A 5 -3.72 14.14 3.55
N ILE A 6 -2.85 13.83 2.58
CA ILE A 6 -2.43 12.46 2.27
C ILE A 6 -1.57 11.91 3.41
N LEU A 7 -0.58 12.67 3.86
CA LEU A 7 0.22 12.29 5.03
C LEU A 7 -0.63 12.17 6.29
N SER A 8 -1.59 13.07 6.52
CA SER A 8 -2.47 13.00 7.70
C SER A 8 -3.38 11.77 7.64
N GLN A 9 -3.98 11.46 6.49
CA GLN A 9 -4.74 10.23 6.33
C GLN A 9 -3.87 8.98 6.48
N TRP A 10 -2.65 8.97 5.96
CA TRP A 10 -1.69 7.89 6.16
C TRP A 10 -1.28 7.74 7.63
N VAL A 11 -0.96 8.83 8.33
CA VAL A 11 -0.57 8.86 9.75
C VAL A 11 -1.73 8.47 10.66
N VAL A 12 -2.93 8.99 10.42
CA VAL A 12 -4.16 8.61 11.13
C VAL A 12 -4.50 7.14 10.88
N SER A 13 -4.27 6.65 9.66
CA SER A 13 -4.42 5.24 9.29
C SER A 13 -3.39 4.33 9.96
N MET A 14 -2.15 4.79 10.12
CA MET A 14 -1.10 4.07 10.85
C MET A 14 -1.38 4.00 12.36
N GLY A 15 -2.02 5.02 12.93
CA GLY A 15 -2.35 5.08 14.36
C GLY A 15 -3.50 4.14 14.79
N ARG A 16 -4.41 3.77 13.88
CA ARG A 16 -5.56 2.90 14.18
C ARG A 16 -5.38 1.44 13.76
N ARG A 17 -4.40 1.13 12.89
CA ARG A 17 -4.14 -0.22 12.40
C ARG A 17 -3.04 -0.91 13.21
N ASP A 18 -3.28 -2.19 13.50
CA ASP A 18 -2.25 -3.08 14.04
C ASP A 18 -1.15 -3.35 12.98
N ALA A 19 -0.09 -4.05 13.39
CA ALA A 19 1.04 -4.34 12.49
C ALA A 19 0.59 -5.05 11.20
N VAL A 20 -0.42 -5.92 11.29
CA VAL A 20 -0.97 -6.68 10.16
C VAL A 20 -1.68 -5.77 9.19
N GLY A 21 -2.57 -4.91 9.68
CA GLY A 21 -3.30 -3.97 8.84
C GLY A 21 -2.39 -3.00 8.11
N ARG A 22 -1.29 -2.55 8.71
CA ARG A 22 -0.34 -1.64 8.04
C ARG A 22 0.31 -2.26 6.81
N ILE A 23 0.82 -3.49 6.92
CA ILE A 23 1.42 -4.17 5.76
C ILE A 23 0.36 -4.54 4.74
N ALA A 24 -0.80 -5.06 5.18
CA ALA A 24 -1.89 -5.40 4.28
C ALA A 24 -2.32 -4.18 3.45
N HIS A 25 -2.45 -3.02 4.08
CA HIS A 25 -2.79 -1.76 3.41
C HIS A 25 -1.74 -1.33 2.39
N LEU A 26 -0.45 -1.41 2.74
CA LEU A 26 0.65 -1.14 1.81
C LEU A 26 0.57 -2.04 0.57
N LEU A 27 0.25 -3.33 0.76
CA LEU A 27 0.11 -4.28 -0.34
C LEU A 27 -1.13 -3.97 -1.21
N CYS A 28 -2.29 -3.68 -0.60
CA CYS A 28 -3.50 -3.26 -1.31
C CYS A 28 -3.27 -1.99 -2.16
N GLU A 29 -2.61 -0.98 -1.58
CA GLU A 29 -2.29 0.27 -2.28
C GLU A 29 -1.35 0.01 -3.45
N THR A 30 -0.29 -0.76 -3.24
CA THR A 30 0.69 -1.07 -4.29
C THR A 30 0.05 -1.86 -5.43
N ALA A 31 -0.78 -2.86 -5.11
CA ALA A 31 -1.50 -3.65 -6.09
C ALA A 31 -2.48 -2.80 -6.92
N THR A 32 -3.21 -1.90 -6.26
CA THR A 32 -4.15 -0.98 -6.92
C THR A 32 -3.41 -0.03 -7.86
N ARG A 33 -2.29 0.56 -7.41
CA ARG A 33 -1.46 1.45 -8.24
C ARG A 33 -0.83 0.74 -9.44
N GLN A 34 -0.53 -0.55 -9.33
CA GLN A 34 0.02 -1.35 -10.43
C GLN A 34 -1.04 -1.95 -11.36
N GLY A 35 -2.32 -1.67 -11.14
CA GLY A 35 -3.39 -2.16 -12.02
C GLY A 35 -3.61 -3.67 -11.95
N VAL A 36 -3.28 -4.31 -10.81
CA VAL A 36 -3.33 -5.77 -10.65
C VAL A 36 -4.74 -6.31 -10.85
N ARG A 37 -5.75 -5.59 -10.33
CA ARG A 37 -7.15 -6.01 -10.42
C ARG A 37 -7.70 -5.87 -11.84
N GLU A 38 -7.31 -4.79 -12.52
CA GLU A 38 -7.70 -4.45 -13.88
C GLU A 38 -7.07 -5.40 -14.89
N SER A 39 -5.82 -5.79 -14.67
CA SER A 39 -5.07 -6.71 -15.54
C SER A 39 -5.42 -8.19 -15.35
N ARG A 40 -6.29 -8.53 -14.38
CA ARG A 40 -6.55 -9.92 -13.94
C ARG A 40 -5.27 -10.67 -13.51
N SER A 41 -4.21 -9.93 -13.22
CA SER A 41 -3.01 -10.49 -12.58
C SER A 41 -3.32 -10.76 -11.11
N ASN A 42 -2.64 -11.74 -10.53
CA ASN A 42 -2.66 -11.96 -9.08
C ASN A 42 -1.30 -11.63 -8.45
N CYS A 43 -0.37 -11.05 -9.19
CA CYS A 43 0.93 -10.69 -8.67
C CYS A 43 1.43 -9.35 -9.20
N PHE A 44 2.35 -8.75 -8.45
CA PHE A 44 3.00 -7.50 -8.82
C PHE A 44 4.44 -7.45 -8.32
N GLY A 45 5.25 -6.65 -8.99
CA GLY A 45 6.64 -6.41 -8.59
C GLY A 45 6.68 -5.64 -7.27
N PHE A 46 7.36 -6.19 -6.28
CA PHE A 46 7.55 -5.58 -4.97
C PHE A 46 9.03 -5.62 -4.59
N PRO A 47 9.83 -4.64 -5.07
CA PRO A 47 11.28 -4.65 -4.94
C PRO A 47 11.80 -4.26 -3.55
N LEU A 48 10.96 -4.32 -2.51
CA LEU A 48 11.30 -3.91 -1.15
C LEU A 48 11.75 -5.10 -0.29
N THR A 49 12.83 -4.91 0.44
CA THR A 49 13.30 -5.82 1.48
C THR A 49 12.47 -5.68 2.77
N GLN A 50 12.56 -6.65 3.68
CA GLN A 50 11.89 -6.55 4.99
C GLN A 50 12.35 -5.33 5.79
N ASN A 51 13.63 -4.93 5.66
CA ASN A 51 14.15 -3.72 6.31
C ASN A 51 13.50 -2.46 5.74
N GLN A 52 13.39 -2.36 4.42
CA GLN A 52 12.73 -1.21 3.79
C GLN A 52 11.23 -1.13 4.12
N ILE A 53 10.56 -2.28 4.26
CA ILE A 53 9.17 -2.32 4.75
C ILE A 53 9.12 -1.87 6.21
N ALA A 54 10.07 -2.30 7.03
CA ALA A 54 10.19 -1.88 8.43
C ALA A 54 10.34 -0.36 8.55
N ASP A 55 11.26 0.23 7.78
CA ASP A 55 11.49 1.67 7.73
C ASP A 55 10.22 2.43 7.30
N ALA A 56 9.52 1.94 6.27
CA ALA A 56 8.31 2.56 5.75
C ALA A 56 7.09 2.46 6.71
N THR A 57 7.08 1.47 7.60
CA THR A 57 5.94 1.18 8.49
C THR A 57 6.21 1.48 9.96
N GLY A 58 7.42 1.96 10.28
CA GLY A 58 7.88 2.20 11.66
C GLY A 58 7.94 0.92 12.51
N MET A 59 8.21 -0.23 11.88
CA MET A 59 8.27 -1.54 12.54
C MET A 59 9.69 -2.08 12.55
N THR A 60 9.98 -3.07 13.39
CA THR A 60 11.23 -3.83 13.29
C THR A 60 11.11 -4.92 12.22
N SER A 61 12.22 -5.31 11.59
CA SER A 61 12.22 -6.36 10.56
C SER A 61 11.66 -7.71 11.06
N VAL A 62 11.84 -8.02 12.36
CA VAL A 62 11.25 -9.22 12.98
C VAL A 62 9.72 -9.12 13.06
N HIS A 63 9.18 -7.94 13.41
CA HIS A 63 7.74 -7.70 13.38
C HIS A 63 7.20 -7.77 11.94
N VAL A 64 7.91 -7.20 10.97
CA VAL A 64 7.58 -7.33 9.54
C VAL A 64 7.50 -8.80 9.13
N ASN A 65 8.49 -9.62 9.47
CA ASN A 65 8.49 -11.04 9.15
C ASN A 65 7.28 -11.78 9.76
N ARG A 66 7.00 -11.55 11.05
CA ARG A 66 5.83 -12.14 11.73
C ARG A 66 4.52 -11.72 11.04
N THR A 67 4.41 -10.45 10.69
CA THR A 67 3.24 -9.93 9.98
C THR A 67 3.09 -10.55 8.58
N LEU A 68 4.16 -10.63 7.80
CA LEU A 68 4.14 -11.28 6.49
C LEU A 68 3.76 -12.76 6.59
N LYS A 69 4.17 -13.45 7.66
CA LYS A 69 3.72 -14.82 7.95
C LYS A 69 2.22 -14.88 8.24
N ALA A 70 1.68 -13.94 9.02
CA ALA A 70 0.25 -13.86 9.31
C ALA A 70 -0.59 -13.57 8.06
N LEU A 71 -0.04 -12.81 7.10
CA LEU A 71 -0.70 -12.48 5.84
C LEU A 71 -0.67 -13.58 4.79
N ARG A 72 0.13 -14.64 4.96
CA ARG A 72 0.25 -15.75 3.99
C ARG A 72 -1.06 -16.30 3.44
N PRO A 73 -2.16 -16.40 4.21
CA PRO A 73 -3.43 -16.88 3.67
C PRO A 73 -4.09 -15.92 2.66
N ALA A 74 -3.69 -14.65 2.61
CA ALA A 74 -4.22 -13.63 1.73
C ALA A 74 -3.20 -13.15 0.68
N ALA A 75 -1.92 -13.04 1.07
CA ALA A 75 -0.83 -12.67 0.18
C ALA A 75 0.50 -13.27 0.63
N THR A 76 1.36 -13.59 -0.32
CA THR A 76 2.71 -14.12 -0.05
C THR A 76 3.76 -13.38 -0.87
N LEU A 77 4.97 -13.25 -0.33
CA LEU A 77 6.12 -12.70 -1.04
C LEU A 77 6.96 -13.84 -1.58
N ALA A 78 7.21 -13.83 -2.88
CA ALA A 78 8.07 -14.78 -3.58
C ALA A 78 9.10 -14.00 -4.40
N GLY A 79 10.38 -14.10 -4.01
CA GLY A 79 11.45 -13.32 -4.62
C GLY A 79 11.23 -11.81 -4.47
N ARG A 80 11.08 -11.10 -5.59
CA ARG A 80 10.82 -9.65 -5.65
C ARG A 80 9.38 -9.36 -6.06
N SER A 81 8.45 -10.28 -5.82
CA SER A 81 7.05 -10.16 -6.20
C SER A 81 6.14 -10.50 -5.01
N VAL A 82 4.99 -9.84 -4.96
CA VAL A 82 3.88 -10.19 -4.09
C VAL A 82 2.85 -10.93 -4.92
N HIS A 83 2.38 -12.06 -4.41
CA HIS A 83 1.25 -12.81 -4.95
C HIS A 83 0.06 -12.64 -4.00
N ILE A 84 -1.03 -12.12 -4.53
CA ILE A 84 -2.32 -11.99 -3.86
C ILE A 84 -3.07 -13.31 -4.09
N LEU A 85 -3.29 -14.05 -3.01
CA LEU A 85 -4.01 -15.32 -3.02
C LEU A 85 -5.51 -15.11 -2.81
N ASP A 86 -5.85 -14.11 -2.00
CA ASP A 86 -7.23 -13.76 -1.67
C ASP A 86 -7.30 -12.23 -1.43
N TRP A 87 -7.85 -11.52 -2.41
CA TRP A 87 -7.95 -10.06 -2.38
C TRP A 87 -8.89 -9.58 -1.27
N ASP A 88 -10.05 -10.22 -1.11
CA ASP A 88 -11.05 -9.79 -0.15
C ASP A 88 -10.55 -9.98 1.28
N ARG A 89 -9.83 -11.09 1.52
CA ARG A 89 -9.15 -11.31 2.80
C ARG A 89 -8.04 -10.30 3.05
N LEU A 90 -7.27 -9.94 2.03
CA LEU A 90 -6.23 -8.91 2.15
C LEU A 90 -6.83 -7.54 2.49
N VAL A 91 -7.93 -7.17 1.83
CA VAL A 91 -8.71 -5.95 2.15
C VAL A 91 -9.27 -6.00 3.57
N GLY A 92 -9.77 -7.15 4.02
CA GLY A 92 -10.26 -7.34 5.39
C GLY A 92 -9.18 -7.13 6.46
N PHE A 93 -7.94 -7.59 6.22
CA PHE A 93 -6.82 -7.26 7.10
C PHE A 93 -6.47 -5.78 7.07
N ALA A 94 -6.58 -5.15 5.89
CA ALA A 94 -6.16 -3.78 5.67
C ALA A 94 -7.19 -2.72 6.08
N ASP A 95 -8.48 -3.06 6.23
CA ASP A 95 -9.58 -2.09 6.24
C ASP A 95 -9.41 -1.09 5.07
N PHE A 96 -9.18 -1.63 3.87
CA PHE A 96 -8.74 -0.86 2.71
C PHE A 96 -9.92 -0.32 1.89
N ASP A 97 -9.95 0.99 1.70
CA ASP A 97 -10.86 1.67 0.79
C ASP A 97 -10.04 2.40 -0.30
N PRO A 98 -10.14 2.03 -1.59
CA PRO A 98 -9.35 2.66 -2.65
C PRO A 98 -9.79 4.10 -2.98
N THR A 99 -10.91 4.61 -2.47
CA THR A 99 -11.43 5.94 -2.83
C THR A 99 -10.49 7.08 -2.43
N TYR A 100 -9.65 6.92 -1.39
CA TYR A 100 -8.66 7.95 -1.06
C TYR A 100 -7.57 8.11 -2.12
N LEU A 101 -7.29 7.07 -2.92
CA LEU A 101 -6.34 7.14 -4.03
C LEU A 101 -6.89 7.97 -5.20
N GLN A 102 -8.21 8.02 -5.37
CA GLN A 102 -8.87 8.81 -6.41
C GLN A 102 -8.94 10.30 -6.06
N ARG A 103 -8.75 10.67 -4.79
CA ARG A 103 -8.68 12.08 -4.35
C ARG A 103 -7.28 12.69 -4.51
N GLY A 104 -6.34 11.97 -5.13
CA GLY A 104 -5.04 12.47 -5.57
C GLY A 104 -5.00 12.65 -7.09
N VAL A 105 -5.04 13.92 -7.52
CA VAL A 105 -4.93 14.40 -8.91
C VAL A 105 -3.86 13.64 -9.72
N ALA A 106 -4.23 13.25 -10.95
CA ALA A 106 -3.32 12.62 -11.90
C ALA A 106 -2.11 13.54 -12.22
N PRO A 107 -0.91 12.99 -12.46
CA PRO A 107 0.30 13.78 -12.73
C PRO A 107 0.33 14.59 -14.04
N GLY A 108 -0.83 14.87 -14.67
CA GLY A 108 -0.98 15.66 -15.89
C GLY A 108 -1.42 17.11 -15.68
N ASP A 109 -1.95 17.49 -14.52
CA ASP A 109 -2.46 18.85 -14.28
C ASP A 109 -1.38 19.86 -13.82
N ARG A 110 -0.11 19.45 -13.78
CA ARG A 110 1.00 20.23 -13.24
C ARG A 110 1.66 21.22 -14.21
N LEU A 111 1.14 21.43 -15.42
CA LEU A 111 1.79 22.30 -16.42
C LEU A 111 0.90 23.41 -17.03
N ARG A 112 -0.07 23.96 -16.29
CA ARG A 112 -0.85 25.12 -16.78
C ARG A 112 -1.01 26.29 -15.81
N ILE A 113 -0.35 26.27 -14.65
CA ILE A 113 -0.50 27.33 -13.63
C ILE A 113 0.85 28.00 -13.34
N ALA A 114 1.65 28.20 -14.39
CA ALA A 114 2.90 28.94 -14.29
C ALA A 114 3.13 29.84 -15.52
N GLU A 115 2.07 30.44 -16.07
CA GLU A 115 2.13 31.61 -16.98
C GLU A 115 0.80 32.37 -16.92
N ALA A 116 0.53 33.05 -15.81
CA ALA A 116 -0.39 34.20 -15.76
C ALA A 116 -0.17 34.95 -14.44
N ASP A 117 0.35 36.18 -14.58
CA ASP A 117 0.62 37.24 -13.60
C ASP A 117 1.66 36.99 -12.49
#